data_AF-A0A6G1R6A0-F1
#
_entry.id   AF-A0A6G1R6A0-F1
#
_cell.length_a   1.000
_cell.length_b   1.000
_cell.length_c   1.000
_cell.angle_alpha   90.00
_cell.angle_beta   90.00
_cell.angle_gamma   90.00
#
_symmetry.space_group_name_H-M   'P 1'
#
loop_
_entity.id
_entity.type
_entity.pdbx_description
1 polymer ?
#
loop_
_entity_poly.entity_id
_entity_poly.type
_entity_poly.pdbx_seq_one_letter_code
_entity_poly.pdbx_strand_id
1 'polypeptide(L)'
;RSPIAGGFNKASGLKYEEIDCLINDEHTVKGRREGNEVFLPFSWVEKYFEVYGKIAQYDGYDRFEFSHSYSKVYTQRAPYHPDGVFMSFEGYNVEVRDRVKCISGVEGVPLSTQWGPQGYFYPIQIAQYGLSHYSKNLTEKPPHVEVYETAEEKDRAGRAGEWTVPKGCSLSTVPDRAKFTSVKQFVAPDSTEGVSLQLGNTRDFIISFDLKFLTNGSVSVVLETTEKNQLFTVHYVSNTQLIASKDRDIYYGIGARTSWSTLTRDLVTDLRKGVGLSNTKAVKQTKIMPKRVVRLVA
;
A
#
# COMPACT_ATOMS: atom_id res chain seq x y z
N ARG A 1 57.45 63.49 12.08
CA ARG A 1 57.04 62.45 11.10
C ARG A 1 56.74 61.18 11.88
N SER A 2 55.51 60.68 11.76
CA SER A 2 54.99 59.48 12.45
C SER A 2 55.73 58.20 12.03
N PRO A 3 55.45 57.06 12.69
CA PRO A 3 54.31 56.28 12.22
C PRO A 3 53.26 55.97 13.28
N ILE A 4 52.05 55.79 12.75
CA ILE A 4 50.78 55.53 13.40
C ILE A 4 50.72 54.03 13.70
N ALA A 5 50.55 53.65 14.96
CA ALA A 5 50.15 52.28 15.33
C ALA A 5 48.61 52.26 15.37
N GLY A 6 48.02 51.71 14.31
CA GLY A 6 46.59 51.55 14.18
C GLY A 6 46.02 50.66 15.28
N GLY A 7 45.04 51.18 16.01
CA GLY A 7 44.18 50.39 16.87
C GLY A 7 43.40 49.40 16.02
N PHE A 8 43.74 48.12 16.14
CA PHE A 8 42.83 47.05 15.77
C PHE A 8 41.70 47.02 16.79
N ASN A 9 40.61 47.71 16.50
CA ASN A 9 39.31 47.41 17.08
C ASN A 9 38.98 45.95 16.72
N LYS A 10 39.26 45.02 17.64
CA LYS A 10 38.55 43.75 17.68
C LYS A 10 37.09 44.12 17.88
N ALA A 11 36.28 44.01 16.83
CA ALA A 11 34.85 43.89 17.01
C ALA A 11 34.62 42.78 18.03
N SER A 12 34.13 43.13 19.21
CA SER A 12 33.66 42.20 20.22
C SER A 12 32.49 41.46 19.62
N GLY A 13 32.77 40.35 18.92
CA GLY A 13 31.74 39.49 18.36
C GLY A 13 30.77 39.13 19.48
N LEU A 14 29.47 39.35 19.23
CA LEU A 14 28.43 39.01 20.17
C LEU A 14 28.58 37.53 20.55
N LYS A 15 28.63 37.25 21.84
CA LYS A 15 28.89 35.91 22.34
C LYS A 15 27.59 35.11 22.28
N TYR A 16 27.62 33.97 21.63
CA TYR A 16 26.53 33.00 21.65
C TYR A 16 26.58 32.22 22.96
N GLU A 17 25.61 32.43 23.84
CA GLU A 17 25.60 31.85 25.19
C GLU A 17 24.29 31.15 25.53
N GLU A 18 24.34 30.20 26.47
CA GLU A 18 23.15 29.55 27.02
C GLU A 18 22.46 30.48 28.01
N ILE A 19 21.12 30.51 27.97
CA ILE A 19 20.28 31.28 28.90
C ILE A 19 19.09 30.42 29.34
N ASP A 20 18.68 30.61 30.60
CA ASP A 20 17.45 30.02 31.14
C ASP A 20 16.24 30.85 30.71
N CYS A 21 15.27 30.19 30.07
CA CYS A 21 14.02 30.81 29.66
C CYS A 21 12.88 30.25 30.53
N LEU A 22 12.38 31.07 31.46
CA LEU A 22 11.24 30.74 32.29
C LEU A 22 9.94 30.90 31.48
N ILE A 23 9.19 29.81 31.33
CA ILE A 23 7.95 29.77 30.56
C ILE A 23 6.78 29.83 31.53
N ASN A 24 6.03 30.94 31.48
CA ASN A 24 4.82 31.19 32.28
C ASN A 24 4.99 30.94 33.79
N ASP A 25 6.20 31.15 34.35
CA ASP A 25 6.54 30.88 35.75
C ASP A 25 6.38 29.41 36.21
N GLU A 26 6.23 28.46 35.28
CA GLU A 26 5.97 27.05 35.60
C GLU A 26 7.19 26.15 35.39
N HIS A 27 7.89 26.33 34.28
CA HIS A 27 9.03 25.50 33.92
C HIS A 27 10.10 26.29 33.17
N THR A 28 11.34 25.83 33.23
CA THR A 28 12.49 26.47 32.58
C THR A 28 12.98 25.63 31.41
N VAL A 29 13.25 26.27 30.27
CA VAL A 29 13.87 25.65 29.10
C VAL A 29 15.21 26.31 28.78
N LYS A 30 16.13 25.54 28.17
CA LYS A 30 17.44 26.04 27.77
C LYS A 30 17.38 26.71 26.40
N GLY A 31 17.50 28.04 26.40
CA GLY A 31 17.60 28.85 25.20
C GLY A 31 19.04 29.17 24.82
N ARG A 32 19.19 30.05 23.84
CA ARG A 32 20.45 30.64 23.41
C ARG A 32 20.28 32.15 23.26
N ARG A 33 21.31 32.93 23.56
CA ARG A 33 21.29 34.38 23.43
C ARG A 33 22.49 34.85 22.62
N GLU A 34 22.27 35.79 21.72
CA GLU A 34 23.32 36.50 20.99
C GLU A 34 23.02 38.01 21.03
N GLY A 35 23.71 38.74 21.91
CA GLY A 35 23.42 40.15 22.15
C GLY A 35 22.03 40.36 22.77
N ASN A 36 21.11 40.93 22.00
CA ASN A 36 19.72 41.16 22.44
C ASN A 36 18.73 40.11 21.93
N GLU A 37 19.16 39.24 21.00
CA GLU A 37 18.30 38.22 20.42
C GLU A 37 18.29 36.97 21.31
N VAL A 38 17.12 36.39 21.55
CA VAL A 38 16.94 35.14 22.29
C VAL A 38 16.33 34.10 21.37
N PHE A 39 16.98 32.95 21.26
CA PHE A 39 16.58 31.82 20.46
C PHE A 39 16.07 30.70 21.37
N LEU A 40 14.88 30.19 21.06
CA LEU A 40 14.26 29.10 21.80
C LEU A 40 14.43 27.77 21.05
N PRO A 41 14.57 26.64 21.76
CA PRO A 41 14.73 25.34 21.13
C PRO A 41 13.42 24.93 20.44
N PHE A 42 13.51 24.56 19.15
CA PHE A 42 12.32 24.18 18.39
C PHE A 42 11.58 22.96 18.97
N SER A 43 12.28 22.05 19.67
CA SER A 43 11.65 20.92 20.37
C SER A 43 10.64 21.34 21.46
N TRP A 44 10.81 22.53 22.05
CA TRP A 44 9.83 23.14 22.93
C TRP A 44 8.74 23.85 22.11
N VAL A 45 9.13 24.66 21.11
CA VAL A 45 8.19 25.41 20.25
C VAL A 45 7.17 24.47 19.59
N GLU A 46 7.63 23.34 19.03
CA GLU A 46 6.82 22.29 18.39
C GLU A 46 5.71 21.79 19.32
N LYS A 47 6.06 21.45 20.56
CA LYS A 47 5.10 20.88 21.52
C LYS A 47 4.20 21.93 22.15
N TYR A 48 4.75 23.10 22.45
CA TYR A 48 4.03 24.16 23.15
C TYR A 48 3.01 24.85 22.24
N PHE A 49 3.35 25.07 20.96
CA PHE A 49 2.47 25.72 19.99
C PHE A 49 1.77 24.75 19.03
N GLU A 50 2.04 23.44 19.13
CA GLU A 50 1.50 22.41 18.24
C GLU A 50 1.78 22.67 16.74
N VAL A 51 3.01 23.08 16.45
CA VAL A 51 3.52 23.43 15.11
C VAL A 51 4.53 22.39 14.62
N TYR A 52 4.86 22.39 13.33
CA TYR A 52 5.70 21.35 12.71
C TYR A 52 6.99 21.93 12.16
N GLY A 53 8.06 21.15 12.21
CA GLY A 53 9.32 21.54 11.60
C GLY A 53 10.24 20.37 11.33
N LYS A 54 11.08 20.51 10.30
CA LYS A 54 12.11 19.52 9.97
C LYS A 54 13.30 20.18 9.27
N ILE A 55 14.47 19.55 9.36
CA ILE A 55 15.61 19.92 8.53
C ILE A 55 15.47 19.18 7.20
N ALA A 56 15.44 19.93 6.10
CA ALA A 56 15.46 19.43 4.74
C ALA A 56 16.85 19.66 4.14
N GLN A 57 17.42 18.61 3.55
CA GLN A 57 18.71 18.66 2.87
C GLN A 57 18.50 19.05 1.41
N TYR A 58 19.18 20.11 1.00
CA TYR A 58 19.25 20.59 -0.37
C TYR A 58 20.67 20.43 -0.90
N ASP A 59 20.84 20.54 -2.21
CA ASP A 59 22.17 20.46 -2.80
C ASP A 59 23.05 21.62 -2.29
N GLY A 60 24.05 21.27 -1.48
CA GLY A 60 25.01 22.20 -0.89
C GLY A 60 24.56 22.93 0.39
N TYR A 61 23.34 22.71 0.92
CA TYR A 61 22.94 23.32 2.19
C TYR A 61 21.75 22.61 2.86
N ASP A 62 21.67 22.76 4.18
CA ASP A 62 20.52 22.32 4.97
C ASP A 62 19.61 23.51 5.28
N ARG A 63 18.30 23.29 5.29
CA ARG A 63 17.31 24.32 5.63
C ARG A 63 16.28 23.78 6.60
N PHE A 64 16.04 24.51 7.68
CA PHE A 64 14.92 24.24 8.56
C PHE A 64 13.62 24.74 7.93
N GLU A 65 12.65 23.86 7.75
CA GLU A 65 11.33 24.16 7.19
C GLU A 65 10.30 24.12 8.31
N PHE A 66 9.78 25.30 8.65
CA PHE A 66 8.69 25.47 9.61
C PHE A 66 7.34 25.43 8.89
N SER A 67 6.35 24.79 9.52
CA SER A 67 4.96 24.82 9.07
C SER A 67 4.03 24.97 10.25
N HIS A 68 3.08 25.91 10.14
CA HIS A 68 2.05 26.11 11.16
C HIS A 68 1.04 24.95 11.21
N SER A 69 0.86 24.22 10.11
CA SER A 69 -0.09 23.11 10.02
C SER A 69 0.44 21.96 9.16
N TYR A 70 -0.25 20.83 9.21
CA TYR A 70 -0.07 19.70 8.29
C TYR A 70 -1.28 19.63 7.34
N SER A 71 -1.13 18.87 6.25
CA SER A 71 -2.07 18.77 5.12
C SER A 71 -2.03 19.96 4.15
N LYS A 72 -2.66 19.78 2.98
CA LYS A 72 -2.74 20.78 1.92
C LYS A 72 -4.17 20.87 1.41
N VAL A 73 -4.61 22.07 1.07
CA VAL A 73 -5.89 22.29 0.38
C VAL A 73 -5.78 21.74 -1.04
N TYR A 74 -6.81 21.02 -1.47
CA TYR A 74 -6.87 20.47 -2.83
C TYR A 74 -7.08 21.59 -3.85
N THR A 75 -6.31 21.56 -4.93
CA THR A 75 -6.44 22.51 -6.05
C THR A 75 -7.50 22.00 -7.01
N GLN A 76 -8.74 22.47 -6.83
CA GLN A 76 -9.86 22.14 -7.70
C GLN A 76 -9.60 22.62 -9.13
N ARG A 77 -9.68 21.70 -10.11
CA ARG A 77 -9.40 22.00 -11.53
C ARG A 77 -10.62 22.47 -12.31
N ALA A 78 -11.82 22.12 -11.87
CA ALA A 78 -13.09 22.47 -12.51
C ALA A 78 -14.23 22.52 -11.48
N PRO A 79 -15.35 23.22 -11.75
CA PRO A 79 -16.56 23.13 -10.93
C PRO A 79 -17.01 21.68 -10.75
N TYR A 80 -17.55 21.36 -9.56
CA TYR A 80 -17.99 20.01 -9.26
C TYR A 80 -19.19 19.59 -10.12
N HIS A 81 -19.17 18.33 -10.58
CA HIS A 81 -20.30 17.66 -11.20
C HIS A 81 -20.34 16.19 -10.73
N PRO A 82 -21.53 15.55 -10.64
CA PRO A 82 -21.69 14.24 -9.98
C PRO A 82 -20.97 13.06 -10.66
N ASP A 83 -20.70 13.15 -11.95
CA ASP A 83 -19.95 12.17 -12.77
C ASP A 83 -18.45 12.51 -12.90
N GLY A 84 -17.99 13.52 -12.15
CA GLY A 84 -16.59 13.94 -12.10
C GLY A 84 -15.83 13.33 -10.92
N VAL A 85 -14.58 13.77 -10.74
CA VAL A 85 -13.79 13.41 -9.56
C VAL A 85 -14.52 13.81 -8.28
N PHE A 86 -14.50 12.93 -7.28
CA PHE A 86 -15.17 13.20 -6.00
C PHE A 86 -14.27 14.05 -5.11
N MET A 87 -14.40 15.38 -5.23
CA MET A 87 -13.60 16.36 -4.48
C MET A 87 -12.09 16.09 -4.65
N SER A 88 -11.39 15.67 -3.61
CA SER A 88 -9.94 15.41 -3.59
C SER A 88 -9.59 13.92 -3.54
N PHE A 89 -10.56 13.03 -3.77
CA PHE A 89 -10.39 11.60 -3.52
C PHE A 89 -9.45 10.89 -4.51
N GLU A 90 -9.06 11.55 -5.61
CA GLU A 90 -7.97 11.09 -6.47
C GLU A 90 -6.65 10.89 -5.69
N GLY A 91 -6.40 11.71 -4.65
CA GLY A 91 -5.22 11.59 -3.79
C GLY A 91 -5.41 10.66 -2.59
N TYR A 92 -6.58 10.05 -2.43
CA TYR A 92 -6.90 9.23 -1.27
C TYR A 92 -6.52 7.78 -1.53
N ASN A 93 -5.67 7.21 -0.67
CA ASN A 93 -5.40 5.77 -0.61
C ASN A 93 -6.12 5.22 0.62
N VAL A 94 -7.25 4.56 0.43
CA VAL A 94 -8.13 4.17 1.53
C VAL A 94 -7.61 2.89 2.17
N GLU A 95 -7.27 1.92 1.34
CA GLU A 95 -6.74 0.60 1.63
C GLU A 95 -5.46 0.62 2.47
N VAL A 96 -4.61 1.64 2.32
CA VAL A 96 -3.35 1.75 3.11
C VAL A 96 -3.58 2.19 4.56
N ARG A 97 -4.76 2.74 4.89
CA ARG A 97 -5.05 3.18 6.26
C ARG A 97 -4.98 2.00 7.23
N ASP A 98 -4.43 2.24 8.40
CA ASP A 98 -4.23 1.22 9.45
C ASP A 98 -5.54 0.61 9.99
N ARG A 99 -6.63 1.39 9.97
CA ARG A 99 -7.98 0.96 10.32
C ARG A 99 -8.66 0.09 9.26
N VAL A 100 -8.06 -0.08 8.07
CA VAL A 100 -8.50 -1.08 7.10
C VAL A 100 -7.79 -2.38 7.44
N LYS A 101 -8.52 -3.38 7.94
CA LYS A 101 -7.97 -4.68 8.32
C LYS A 101 -7.47 -5.43 7.09
N CYS A 102 -8.29 -5.48 6.05
CA CYS A 102 -7.98 -6.03 4.73
C CYS A 102 -9.09 -5.68 3.73
N ILE A 103 -8.90 -6.06 2.46
CA ILE A 103 -9.98 -6.12 1.46
C ILE A 103 -10.59 -7.53 1.51
N SER A 104 -11.88 -7.62 1.81
CA SER A 104 -12.58 -8.91 1.90
C SER A 104 -12.41 -9.72 0.61
N GLY A 105 -12.07 -11.00 0.73
CA GLY A 105 -11.98 -11.92 -0.41
C GLY A 105 -13.34 -12.25 -1.01
N VAL A 106 -14.38 -12.30 -0.17
CA VAL A 106 -15.77 -12.56 -0.58
C VAL A 106 -16.38 -11.32 -1.24
N GLU A 107 -16.30 -10.17 -0.56
CA GLU A 107 -17.04 -8.96 -0.93
C GLU A 107 -16.24 -7.97 -1.81
N GLY A 108 -14.91 -8.11 -1.90
CA GLY A 108 -14.07 -7.20 -2.68
C GLY A 108 -13.98 -5.77 -2.14
N VAL A 109 -14.40 -5.52 -0.90
CA VAL A 109 -14.45 -4.20 -0.26
C VAL A 109 -13.71 -4.18 1.08
N PRO A 110 -13.27 -3.01 1.57
CA PRO A 110 -12.48 -2.93 2.80
C PRO A 110 -13.31 -3.24 4.06
N LEU A 111 -12.71 -4.00 4.98
CA LEU A 111 -13.24 -4.28 6.30
C LEU A 111 -12.53 -3.39 7.34
N SER A 112 -13.30 -2.66 8.16
CA SER A 112 -12.80 -1.65 9.10
C SER A 112 -12.62 -2.19 10.50
N THR A 113 -11.63 -1.71 11.24
CA THR A 113 -11.43 -1.95 12.68
C THR A 113 -11.49 -0.67 13.52
N GLN A 114 -12.00 0.43 12.96
CA GLN A 114 -11.94 1.77 13.55
C GLN A 114 -12.46 1.83 15.00
N TRP A 115 -13.59 1.17 15.28
CA TRP A 115 -14.20 1.15 16.62
C TRP A 115 -14.16 -0.20 17.32
N GLY A 116 -13.67 -1.25 16.64
CA GLY A 116 -13.64 -2.59 17.20
C GLY A 116 -12.66 -3.53 16.48
N PRO A 117 -11.83 -4.30 17.21
CA PRO A 117 -10.81 -5.17 16.63
C PRO A 117 -11.38 -6.39 15.87
N GLN A 118 -12.62 -6.79 16.16
CA GLN A 118 -13.33 -7.85 15.45
C GLN A 118 -13.39 -7.57 13.94
N GLY A 119 -13.54 -6.29 13.62
CA GLY A 119 -13.69 -5.79 12.27
C GLY A 119 -15.12 -5.91 11.74
N TYR A 120 -15.53 -4.95 10.92
CA TYR A 120 -16.89 -4.85 10.40
C TYR A 120 -16.90 -4.07 9.09
N PHE A 121 -17.92 -4.31 8.25
CA PHE A 121 -18.13 -3.51 7.05
C PHE A 121 -18.63 -2.13 7.43
N TYR A 122 -17.84 -1.11 7.11
CA TYR A 122 -18.17 0.27 7.43
C TYR A 122 -18.53 1.04 6.16
N PRO A 123 -19.81 1.41 5.95
CA PRO A 123 -20.28 1.97 4.68
C PRO A 123 -19.50 3.21 4.22
N ILE A 124 -19.11 4.09 5.14
CA ILE A 124 -18.32 5.28 4.80
C ILE A 124 -16.96 4.89 4.21
N GLN A 125 -16.29 3.89 4.79
CA GLN A 125 -15.00 3.43 4.28
C GLN A 125 -15.13 2.72 2.92
N ILE A 126 -16.20 1.94 2.73
CA ILE A 126 -16.51 1.27 1.47
C ILE A 126 -16.81 2.29 0.37
N ALA A 127 -17.66 3.29 0.66
CA ALA A 127 -17.97 4.38 -0.26
C ALA A 127 -16.71 5.19 -0.60
N GLN A 128 -15.87 5.53 0.39
CA GLN A 128 -14.61 6.24 0.14
C GLN A 128 -13.66 5.44 -0.75
N TYR A 129 -13.57 4.12 -0.57
CA TYR A 129 -12.77 3.24 -1.42
C TYR A 129 -13.26 3.27 -2.86
N GLY A 130 -14.58 3.12 -3.08
CA GLY A 130 -15.17 3.23 -4.41
C GLY A 130 -14.94 4.60 -5.06
N LEU A 131 -15.24 5.69 -4.34
CA LEU A 131 -15.12 7.06 -4.86
C LEU A 131 -13.65 7.46 -5.14
N SER A 132 -12.69 6.95 -4.36
CA SER A 132 -11.28 7.20 -4.65
C SER A 132 -10.79 6.44 -5.88
N HIS A 133 -11.16 5.16 -6.04
CA HIS A 133 -10.83 4.40 -7.25
C HIS A 133 -11.53 4.97 -8.49
N TYR A 134 -12.77 5.43 -8.37
CA TYR A 134 -13.48 6.13 -9.44
C TYR A 134 -12.76 7.42 -9.86
N SER A 135 -12.36 8.24 -8.89
CA SER A 135 -11.63 9.49 -9.16
C SER A 135 -10.28 9.20 -9.82
N LYS A 136 -9.53 8.20 -9.34
CA LYS A 136 -8.26 7.77 -9.94
C LYS A 136 -8.42 7.28 -11.37
N ASN A 137 -9.48 6.53 -11.68
CA ASN A 137 -9.78 6.09 -13.03
C ASN A 137 -9.93 7.26 -14.03
N LEU A 138 -10.39 8.43 -13.57
CA LEU A 138 -10.53 9.63 -14.41
C LEU A 138 -9.23 10.45 -14.54
N THR A 139 -8.25 10.23 -13.66
CA THR A 139 -7.07 11.12 -13.53
C THR A 139 -5.74 10.43 -13.79
N GLU A 140 -5.65 9.14 -13.51
CA GLU A 140 -4.45 8.35 -13.74
C GLU A 140 -4.35 7.93 -15.21
N LYS A 141 -3.14 7.55 -15.64
CA LYS A 141 -2.94 6.99 -16.97
C LYS A 141 -3.61 5.61 -17.04
N PRO A 142 -4.12 5.20 -18.22
CA PRO A 142 -4.60 3.83 -18.41
C PRO A 142 -3.54 2.80 -17.98
N PRO A 143 -3.95 1.73 -17.27
CA PRO A 143 -3.01 0.75 -16.77
C PRO A 143 -2.40 -0.06 -17.93
N HIS A 144 -1.17 -0.53 -17.72
CA HIS A 144 -0.63 -1.62 -18.53
C HIS A 144 -1.37 -2.92 -18.17
N VAL A 145 -1.76 -3.70 -19.19
CA VAL A 145 -2.47 -4.97 -19.01
C VAL A 145 -1.71 -6.06 -19.74
N GLU A 146 -1.19 -7.02 -18.97
CA GLU A 146 -0.55 -8.22 -19.51
C GLU A 146 -1.49 -9.42 -19.34
N VAL A 147 -1.81 -10.08 -20.45
CA VAL A 147 -2.70 -11.26 -20.49
C VAL A 147 -1.83 -12.50 -20.64
N TYR A 148 -1.95 -13.43 -19.67
CA TYR A 148 -1.12 -14.64 -19.63
C TYR A 148 -1.80 -15.89 -20.20
N GLU A 149 -3.14 -15.92 -20.21
CA GLU A 149 -3.92 -17.08 -20.63
C GLU A 149 -5.30 -16.63 -21.13
N THR A 150 -5.67 -17.05 -22.34
CA THR A 150 -7.03 -16.86 -22.89
C THR A 150 -7.72 -18.18 -23.23
N ALA A 151 -6.99 -19.30 -23.16
CA ALA A 151 -7.39 -20.64 -23.55
C ALA A 151 -7.74 -20.81 -25.04
N GLU A 152 -7.45 -19.80 -25.87
CA GLU A 152 -7.71 -19.82 -27.32
C GLU A 152 -6.53 -20.40 -28.12
N GLU A 153 -6.80 -20.97 -29.30
CA GLU A 153 -5.76 -21.66 -30.10
C GLU A 153 -4.61 -20.74 -30.54
N LYS A 154 -4.86 -19.43 -30.64
CA LYS A 154 -3.85 -18.41 -30.99
C LYS A 154 -2.75 -18.28 -29.95
N ASP A 155 -2.98 -18.73 -28.72
CA ASP A 155 -1.99 -18.73 -27.63
C ASP A 155 -0.82 -19.70 -27.94
N ARG A 156 -1.02 -20.70 -28.81
CA ARG A 156 0.04 -21.65 -29.21
C ARG A 156 1.15 -21.03 -30.08
N ALA A 157 0.91 -19.86 -30.68
CA ALA A 157 1.85 -19.21 -31.60
C ALA A 157 2.73 -18.12 -30.95
N GLY A 158 2.52 -17.78 -29.68
CA GLY A 158 3.40 -16.86 -28.95
C GLY A 158 2.90 -16.45 -27.57
N ARG A 159 3.80 -16.52 -26.58
CA ARG A 159 3.69 -16.00 -25.20
C ARG A 159 2.50 -16.48 -24.34
N ALA A 160 1.88 -17.62 -24.63
CA ALA A 160 1.08 -18.31 -23.61
C ALA A 160 1.96 -18.57 -22.38
N GLY A 161 1.44 -18.32 -21.18
CA GLY A 161 2.17 -18.64 -19.96
C GLY A 161 2.47 -20.14 -19.87
N GLU A 162 3.68 -20.48 -19.43
CA GLU A 162 4.14 -21.85 -19.34
C GLU A 162 3.49 -22.54 -18.14
N TRP A 163 2.60 -23.50 -18.42
CA TRP A 163 1.98 -24.33 -17.39
C TRP A 163 2.87 -25.51 -17.02
N THR A 164 3.05 -25.73 -15.72
CA THR A 164 3.62 -26.96 -15.16
C THR A 164 2.50 -27.80 -14.57
N VAL A 165 2.39 -29.07 -14.99
CA VAL A 165 1.37 -30.02 -14.55
C VAL A 165 2.05 -31.20 -13.86
N PRO A 166 2.06 -31.27 -12.52
CA PRO A 166 2.67 -32.37 -11.78
C PRO A 166 1.95 -33.70 -12.00
N LYS A 167 2.62 -34.81 -11.65
CA LYS A 167 2.03 -36.15 -11.70
C LYS A 167 0.78 -36.23 -10.80
N GLY A 168 -0.32 -36.73 -11.35
CA GLY A 168 -1.61 -36.82 -10.66
C GLY A 168 -2.49 -35.58 -10.79
N CYS A 169 -2.01 -34.52 -11.45
CA CYS A 169 -2.81 -33.37 -11.85
C CYS A 169 -3.16 -33.45 -13.34
N SER A 170 -4.16 -32.66 -13.76
CA SER A 170 -4.49 -32.48 -15.17
C SER A 170 -4.85 -31.04 -15.49
N LEU A 171 -4.52 -30.61 -16.71
CA LEU A 171 -4.90 -29.31 -17.26
C LEU A 171 -5.32 -29.51 -18.71
N SER A 172 -6.50 -29.04 -19.08
CA SER A 172 -7.03 -29.13 -20.44
C SER A 172 -7.76 -27.86 -20.84
N THR A 173 -7.79 -27.57 -22.15
CA THR A 173 -8.64 -26.52 -22.70
C THR A 173 -9.99 -27.14 -23.06
N VAL A 174 -11.08 -26.58 -22.55
CA VAL A 174 -12.45 -27.03 -22.82
C VAL A 174 -13.35 -25.86 -23.23
N PRO A 175 -14.30 -26.04 -24.15
CA PRO A 175 -15.28 -24.99 -24.48
C PRO A 175 -16.31 -24.84 -23.35
N ASP A 176 -16.55 -23.60 -22.88
CA ASP A 176 -17.63 -23.29 -21.95
C ASP A 176 -18.75 -22.54 -22.69
N ARG A 177 -19.91 -23.20 -22.83
CA ARG A 177 -21.06 -22.65 -23.55
C ARG A 177 -21.69 -21.44 -22.87
N ALA A 178 -21.61 -21.33 -21.54
CA ALA A 178 -22.18 -20.20 -20.81
C ALA A 178 -21.33 -18.94 -20.94
N LYS A 179 -20.01 -19.11 -21.16
CA LYS A 179 -19.06 -18.02 -21.40
C LYS A 179 -18.80 -17.73 -22.88
N PHE A 180 -19.27 -18.59 -23.79
CA PHE A 180 -19.04 -18.48 -25.24
C PHE A 180 -17.54 -18.38 -25.61
N THR A 181 -16.69 -19.07 -24.86
CA THR A 181 -15.22 -19.02 -25.01
C THR A 181 -14.61 -20.36 -24.56
N SER A 182 -13.37 -20.61 -24.94
CA SER A 182 -12.59 -21.71 -24.36
C SER A 182 -12.07 -21.32 -22.97
N VAL A 183 -11.92 -22.30 -22.08
CA VAL A 183 -11.39 -22.10 -20.71
C VAL A 183 -10.39 -23.18 -20.34
N LYS A 184 -9.54 -22.90 -19.34
CA LYS A 184 -8.68 -23.92 -18.72
C LYS A 184 -9.42 -24.66 -17.62
N GLN A 185 -9.59 -25.97 -17.80
CA GLN A 185 -10.04 -26.88 -16.77
C GLN A 185 -8.83 -27.52 -16.10
N PHE A 186 -8.75 -27.39 -14.78
CA PHE A 186 -7.70 -27.99 -13.95
C PHE A 186 -8.31 -28.99 -12.97
N VAL A 187 -7.52 -30.02 -12.64
CA VAL A 187 -7.79 -30.96 -11.55
C VAL A 187 -6.47 -31.20 -10.82
N ALA A 188 -6.40 -30.79 -9.57
CA ALA A 188 -5.24 -31.00 -8.70
C ALA A 188 -5.72 -31.36 -7.29
N PRO A 189 -5.35 -32.52 -6.73
CA PRO A 189 -5.65 -32.83 -5.33
C PRO A 189 -4.87 -31.93 -4.37
N ASP A 190 -5.47 -31.56 -3.23
CA ASP A 190 -4.85 -30.72 -2.19
C ASP A 190 -3.51 -31.27 -1.64
N SER A 191 -3.27 -32.58 -1.81
CA SER A 191 -2.01 -33.24 -1.42
C SER A 191 -0.88 -33.09 -2.44
N THR A 192 -1.09 -32.36 -3.53
CA THR A 192 -0.11 -32.15 -4.62
C THR A 192 0.40 -30.71 -4.63
N GLU A 193 1.38 -30.43 -5.49
CA GLU A 193 1.92 -29.06 -5.68
C GLU A 193 0.98 -28.13 -6.45
N GLY A 194 -0.14 -28.64 -7.01
CA GLY A 194 -1.05 -27.88 -7.87
C GLY A 194 -0.55 -27.74 -9.31
N VAL A 195 -1.44 -27.34 -10.22
CA VAL A 195 -1.01 -26.88 -11.55
C VAL A 195 -0.52 -25.44 -11.43
N SER A 196 0.57 -25.08 -12.12
CA SER A 196 1.13 -23.74 -11.95
C SER A 196 1.44 -23.05 -13.27
N LEU A 197 1.20 -21.74 -13.31
CA LEU A 197 1.40 -20.86 -14.45
C LEU A 197 2.48 -19.83 -14.11
N GLN A 198 3.57 -19.81 -14.89
CA GLN A 198 4.62 -18.80 -14.72
C GLN A 198 4.15 -17.43 -15.20
N LEU A 199 4.39 -16.39 -14.40
CA LEU A 199 3.97 -15.01 -14.70
C LEU A 199 5.18 -14.09 -14.88
N GLY A 200 6.03 -13.99 -13.86
CA GLY A 200 7.27 -13.20 -13.90
C GLY A 200 7.11 -11.67 -13.93
N ASN A 201 5.92 -11.12 -13.67
CA ASN A 201 5.67 -9.68 -13.71
C ASN A 201 6.44 -8.94 -12.59
N THR A 202 7.13 -7.84 -12.92
CA THR A 202 7.93 -7.04 -11.96
C THR A 202 7.43 -5.60 -11.81
N ARG A 203 6.34 -5.24 -12.50
CA ARG A 203 5.86 -3.86 -12.63
C ARG A 203 4.45 -3.69 -12.10
N ASP A 204 3.56 -4.62 -12.45
CA ASP A 204 2.14 -4.56 -12.18
C ASP A 204 1.76 -5.66 -11.16
N PHE A 205 0.98 -5.26 -10.14
CA PHE A 205 0.66 -6.11 -8.98
C PHE A 205 -0.85 -6.25 -8.74
N ILE A 206 -1.66 -5.87 -9.73
CA ILE A 206 -3.09 -6.19 -9.73
C ILE A 206 -3.28 -7.47 -10.54
N ILE A 207 -3.67 -8.56 -9.88
CA ILE A 207 -3.97 -9.82 -10.57
C ILE A 207 -5.47 -9.95 -10.75
N SER A 208 -5.90 -10.46 -11.91
CA SER A 208 -7.30 -10.72 -12.20
C SER A 208 -7.45 -12.02 -12.99
N PHE A 209 -8.48 -12.80 -12.67
CA PHE A 209 -8.84 -14.01 -13.41
C PHE A 209 -10.31 -14.35 -13.21
N ASP A 210 -10.91 -14.93 -14.25
CA ASP A 210 -12.24 -15.54 -14.19
C ASP A 210 -12.13 -16.93 -13.56
N LEU A 211 -12.94 -17.18 -12.53
CA LEU A 211 -12.88 -18.41 -11.74
C LEU A 211 -14.26 -19.04 -11.56
N LYS A 212 -14.27 -20.37 -11.66
CA LYS A 212 -15.37 -21.24 -11.23
C LYS A 212 -14.82 -22.54 -10.66
N PHE A 213 -15.08 -22.80 -9.39
CA PHE A 213 -14.74 -24.06 -8.74
C PHE A 213 -15.87 -25.09 -8.86
N LEU A 214 -15.52 -26.36 -9.07
CA LEU A 214 -16.46 -27.48 -8.97
C LEU A 214 -16.41 -28.16 -7.60
N THR A 215 -15.24 -28.14 -6.96
CA THR A 215 -14.96 -28.64 -5.61
C THR A 215 -14.23 -27.57 -4.82
N ASN A 216 -14.07 -27.76 -3.51
CA ASN A 216 -13.18 -26.89 -2.75
C ASN A 216 -11.77 -26.89 -3.33
N GLY A 217 -11.07 -25.78 -3.16
CA GLY A 217 -9.71 -25.58 -3.64
C GLY A 217 -9.20 -24.17 -3.35
N SER A 218 -8.09 -23.81 -3.97
CA SER A 218 -7.50 -22.49 -3.84
C SER A 218 -6.81 -22.06 -5.11
N VAL A 219 -6.74 -20.75 -5.33
CA VAL A 219 -5.78 -20.17 -6.27
C VAL A 219 -4.75 -19.40 -5.45
N SER A 220 -3.47 -19.68 -5.65
CA SER A 220 -2.39 -19.10 -4.86
C SER A 220 -1.40 -18.35 -5.75
N VAL A 221 -0.90 -17.22 -5.25
CA VAL A 221 0.05 -16.36 -5.96
C VAL A 221 1.34 -16.28 -5.18
N VAL A 222 2.45 -16.66 -5.82
CA VAL A 222 3.79 -16.60 -5.22
C VAL A 222 4.44 -15.27 -5.55
N LEU A 223 4.88 -14.55 -4.52
CA LEU A 223 5.46 -13.22 -4.59
C LEU A 223 6.90 -13.25 -4.08
N GLU A 224 7.82 -12.69 -4.86
CA GLU A 224 9.14 -12.31 -4.36
C GLU A 224 9.06 -10.92 -3.74
N THR A 225 9.66 -10.71 -2.55
CA THR A 225 9.48 -9.47 -1.78
C THR A 225 10.77 -8.70 -1.52
N THR A 226 10.64 -7.45 -1.04
CA THR A 226 11.77 -6.63 -0.57
C THR A 226 12.43 -7.14 0.70
N GLU A 227 11.78 -8.04 1.44
CA GLU A 227 12.31 -8.63 2.67
C GLU A 227 13.33 -9.72 2.34
N LYS A 228 14.59 -9.34 2.13
CA LYS A 228 15.72 -10.26 1.84
C LYS A 228 15.44 -11.24 0.68
N ASN A 229 14.67 -10.82 -0.32
CA ASN A 229 14.23 -11.63 -1.47
C ASN A 229 13.48 -12.90 -1.07
N GLN A 230 12.80 -12.89 0.09
CA GLN A 230 12.01 -14.03 0.53
C GLN A 230 10.70 -14.13 -0.27
N LEU A 231 10.29 -15.38 -0.52
CA LEU A 231 9.02 -15.70 -1.16
C LEU A 231 7.89 -15.70 -0.13
N PHE A 232 6.81 -15.01 -0.47
CA PHE A 232 5.52 -15.07 0.23
C PHE A 232 4.49 -15.68 -0.71
N THR A 233 3.52 -16.41 -0.15
CA THR A 233 2.41 -16.97 -0.93
C THR A 233 1.10 -16.40 -0.40
N VAL A 234 0.29 -15.84 -1.30
CA VAL A 234 -1.07 -15.41 -0.98
C VAL A 234 -2.05 -16.44 -1.54
N HIS A 235 -2.79 -17.11 -0.66
CA HIS A 235 -3.74 -18.18 -0.97
C HIS A 235 -5.16 -17.62 -0.95
N TYR A 236 -5.86 -17.73 -2.08
CA TYR A 236 -7.26 -17.39 -2.21
C TYR A 236 -8.10 -18.68 -2.17
N VAL A 237 -8.60 -19.01 -0.98
CA VAL A 237 -9.19 -20.32 -0.65
C VAL A 237 -10.72 -20.27 -0.75
N SER A 238 -11.35 -21.36 -1.20
CA SER A 238 -12.79 -21.46 -1.40
C SER A 238 -13.62 -21.59 -0.10
N ASN A 239 -13.36 -20.73 0.89
CA ASN A 239 -14.06 -20.68 2.17
C ASN A 239 -14.39 -19.22 2.56
N THR A 240 -14.97 -19.01 3.75
CA THR A 240 -15.39 -17.69 4.25
C THR A 240 -14.44 -17.09 5.28
N GLN A 241 -13.25 -17.65 5.45
CA GLN A 241 -12.24 -17.10 6.35
C GLN A 241 -11.83 -15.70 5.88
N LEU A 242 -11.86 -14.71 6.76
CA LEU A 242 -11.55 -13.33 6.35
C LEU A 242 -10.09 -13.17 5.90
N ILE A 243 -9.17 -13.45 6.81
CA ILE A 243 -7.73 -13.39 6.59
C ILE A 243 -7.01 -14.24 7.65
N ALA A 244 -5.93 -14.91 7.27
CA ALA A 244 -4.94 -15.42 8.21
C ALA A 244 -3.52 -15.24 7.66
N SER A 245 -2.55 -15.26 8.57
CA SER A 245 -1.13 -15.24 8.23
C SER A 245 -0.42 -16.25 9.11
N LYS A 246 0.38 -17.10 8.50
CA LYS A 246 1.28 -18.03 9.19
C LYS A 246 2.59 -18.08 8.42
N ASP A 247 3.69 -17.74 9.09
CA ASP A 247 5.01 -17.66 8.49
C ASP A 247 5.04 -16.77 7.24
N ARG A 248 5.14 -17.35 6.03
CA ARG A 248 5.15 -16.63 4.76
C ARG A 248 3.91 -16.89 3.90
N ASP A 249 2.90 -17.53 4.49
CA ASP A 249 1.64 -17.84 3.84
C ASP A 249 0.53 -16.95 4.40
N ILE A 250 -0.15 -16.26 3.48
CA ILE A 250 -1.28 -15.38 3.77
C ILE A 250 -2.50 -15.99 3.12
N TYR A 251 -3.60 -16.11 3.85
CA TYR A 251 -4.81 -16.78 3.40
C TYR A 251 -5.97 -15.79 3.38
N TYR A 252 -6.71 -15.75 2.29
CA TYR A 252 -7.95 -15.01 2.12
C TYR A 252 -9.03 -15.98 1.64
N GLY A 253 -10.14 -16.07 2.38
CA GLY A 253 -11.33 -16.77 1.94
C GLY A 253 -12.07 -15.93 0.88
N ILE A 254 -12.29 -16.53 -0.29
CA ILE A 254 -12.97 -15.88 -1.42
C ILE A 254 -14.40 -16.40 -1.64
N GLY A 255 -14.91 -17.21 -0.72
CA GLY A 255 -16.19 -17.90 -0.85
C GLY A 255 -16.11 -19.11 -1.78
N ALA A 256 -17.22 -19.82 -1.96
CA ALA A 256 -17.23 -21.09 -2.69
C ALA A 256 -16.88 -20.95 -4.19
N ARG A 257 -17.17 -19.79 -4.81
CA ARG A 257 -16.93 -19.50 -6.24
C ARG A 257 -17.42 -20.61 -7.19
N THR A 258 -18.58 -21.21 -6.89
CA THR A 258 -19.19 -22.30 -7.68
C THR A 258 -19.88 -21.85 -8.97
N SER A 259 -20.05 -20.53 -9.12
CA SER A 259 -20.49 -19.86 -10.33
C SER A 259 -19.37 -18.97 -10.85
N TRP A 260 -19.35 -18.74 -12.17
CA TRP A 260 -18.38 -17.87 -12.81
C TRP A 260 -18.39 -16.47 -12.18
N SER A 261 -17.21 -16.01 -11.78
CA SER A 261 -16.99 -14.65 -11.30
C SER A 261 -15.56 -14.20 -11.61
N THR A 262 -15.35 -12.91 -11.77
CA THR A 262 -14.00 -12.33 -11.93
C THR A 262 -13.47 -11.98 -10.55
N LEU A 263 -12.33 -12.55 -10.18
CA LEU A 263 -11.61 -12.19 -8.96
C LEU A 263 -10.50 -11.21 -9.34
N THR A 264 -10.47 -10.03 -8.71
CA THR A 264 -9.43 -9.01 -8.91
C THR A 264 -8.84 -8.65 -7.56
N ARG A 265 -7.51 -8.74 -7.42
CA ARG A 265 -6.79 -8.56 -6.16
C ARG A 265 -5.58 -7.65 -6.34
N ASP A 266 -5.40 -6.72 -5.40
CA ASP A 266 -4.18 -5.95 -5.26
C ASP A 266 -3.19 -6.70 -4.37
N LEU A 267 -2.15 -7.26 -4.98
CA LEU A 267 -1.15 -8.09 -4.30
C LEU A 267 -0.27 -7.26 -3.34
N VAL A 268 -0.13 -5.94 -3.55
CA VAL A 268 0.58 -5.06 -2.61
C VAL A 268 -0.23 -4.93 -1.33
N THR A 269 -1.52 -4.61 -1.46
CA THR A 269 -2.42 -4.48 -0.31
C THR A 269 -2.58 -5.81 0.40
N ASP A 270 -2.86 -6.89 -0.32
CA ASP A 270 -3.08 -8.22 0.26
C ASP A 270 -1.86 -8.70 1.06
N LEU A 271 -0.64 -8.53 0.50
CA LEU A 271 0.61 -8.85 1.18
C LEU A 271 0.79 -8.04 2.46
N ARG A 272 0.68 -6.70 2.37
CA ARG A 272 0.94 -5.81 3.50
C ARG A 272 -0.08 -6.00 4.63
N LYS A 273 -1.34 -6.27 4.30
CA LYS A 273 -2.39 -6.55 5.29
C LYS A 273 -2.22 -7.93 5.94
N GLY A 274 -1.76 -8.93 5.19
CA GLY A 274 -1.40 -10.24 5.75
C GLY A 274 -0.20 -10.16 6.70
N VAL A 275 0.92 -9.57 6.26
CA VAL A 275 2.12 -9.40 7.09
C VAL A 275 1.84 -8.51 8.31
N GLY A 276 1.04 -7.45 8.14
CA GLY A 276 0.67 -6.52 9.19
C GLY A 276 -0.47 -7.01 10.10
N LEU A 277 -0.96 -8.25 9.92
CA LEU A 277 -2.14 -8.75 10.63
C LEU A 277 -1.98 -8.62 12.15
N SER A 278 -3.02 -8.10 12.79
CA SER A 278 -3.06 -7.77 14.21
C SER A 278 -4.45 -8.02 14.79
N ASN A 279 -4.48 -8.36 16.08
CA ASN A 279 -5.72 -8.47 16.87
C ASN A 279 -6.14 -7.13 17.50
N THR A 280 -5.42 -6.05 17.21
CA THR A 280 -5.75 -4.69 17.66
C THR A 280 -6.61 -3.96 16.63
N LYS A 281 -6.99 -2.71 16.93
CA LYS A 281 -7.76 -1.85 16.00
C LYS A 281 -6.94 -1.33 14.81
N ALA A 282 -5.62 -1.54 14.80
CA ALA A 282 -4.71 -1.03 13.78
C ALA A 282 -3.83 -2.16 13.22
N VAL A 283 -3.73 -2.21 11.89
CA VAL A 283 -2.78 -3.07 11.18
C VAL A 283 -1.35 -2.59 11.46
N LYS A 284 -0.42 -3.52 11.73
CA LYS A 284 0.99 -3.19 11.97
C LYS A 284 1.61 -2.61 10.71
N GLN A 285 2.32 -1.50 10.85
CA GLN A 285 3.02 -0.89 9.72
C GLN A 285 4.15 -1.81 9.24
N THR A 286 4.25 -1.96 7.92
CA THR A 286 5.32 -2.71 7.27
C THR A 286 5.80 -1.98 6.02
N LYS A 287 7.09 -2.10 5.74
CA LYS A 287 7.75 -1.59 4.53
C LYS A 287 7.92 -2.67 3.45
N ILE A 288 7.43 -3.89 3.70
CA ILE A 288 7.48 -4.97 2.72
C ILE A 288 6.69 -4.58 1.46
N MET A 289 7.27 -4.87 0.30
CA MET A 289 6.66 -4.67 -1.01
C MET A 289 6.92 -5.90 -1.89
N PRO A 290 5.98 -6.29 -2.77
CA PRO A 290 6.28 -7.28 -3.80
C PRO A 290 7.23 -6.66 -4.83
N LYS A 291 8.19 -7.46 -5.29
CA LYS A 291 9.13 -7.14 -6.37
C LYS A 291 8.76 -7.87 -7.66
N ARG A 292 8.24 -9.09 -7.53
CA ARG A 292 7.90 -9.94 -8.67
C ARG A 292 6.72 -10.85 -8.33
N VAL A 293 5.73 -10.90 -9.23
CA VAL A 293 4.69 -11.93 -9.25
C VAL A 293 5.29 -13.13 -9.98
N VAL A 294 5.69 -14.15 -9.22
CA VAL A 294 6.48 -15.28 -9.75
C VAL A 294 5.58 -16.19 -10.59
N ARG A 295 4.56 -16.76 -9.95
CA ARG A 295 3.65 -17.72 -10.56
C ARG A 295 2.30 -17.75 -9.85
N LEU A 296 1.31 -18.26 -10.56
CA LEU A 296 0.01 -18.67 -10.02
C LEU A 296 -0.02 -20.19 -9.87
N VAL A 297 -0.69 -20.69 -8.84
CA VAL A 297 -0.89 -22.12 -8.55
C VAL A 297 -2.38 -22.37 -8.32
N ALA A 298 -2.94 -23.42 -8.93
CA ALA A 298 -4.35 -23.81 -8.83
C ALA A 298 -4.52 -25.31 -8.60
#